data_AF-A0A7X9VYX0-F1
#
_entry.id   AF-A0A7X9VYX0-F1
#
_cell.length_a   1.000
_cell.length_b   1.000
_cell.length_c   1.000
_cell.angle_alpha   90.00
_cell.angle_beta   90.00
_cell.angle_gamma   90.00
#
_symmetry.space_group_name_H-M   'P 1'
#
loop_
_entity.id
_entity.type
_entity.pdbx_description
1 polymer ?
#
loop_
_entity_poly.entity_id
_entity_poly.type
_entity_poly.pdbx_seq_one_letter_code
_entity_poly.pdbx_strand_id
1 'polypeptide(L)'
;MIARHACYALALALLGTAGWMQPALAAPPYDCQAVTVREGDPIPPDACAVNIVPRNLDASLIVFGDGPAWTPLDPQAMPGVFYDSASIAPISERPVVMAVTVAWFYAQPRVSETNGQSYGSVSQPIMLNCSANTYTVTETRHYAGNDATGALVESIPVAGIHNAPVARDPVQRKLRAMVCPAPGKTVRK
;
A
#
# COMPACT_ATOMS: atom_id res chain seq x y z
N MET A 1 -66.89 -0.09 -37.56
CA MET A 1 -67.40 -1.37 -38.13
C MET A 1 -66.62 -2.49 -37.46
N ILE A 2 -67.15 -3.09 -36.40
CA ILE A 2 -67.88 -4.38 -36.36
C ILE A 2 -67.17 -5.51 -37.11
N ALA A 3 -66.61 -6.47 -36.36
CA ALA A 3 -66.92 -7.91 -36.41
C ALA A 3 -65.83 -8.64 -35.57
N ARG A 4 -66.11 -9.03 -34.32
CA ARG A 4 -66.86 -10.22 -33.88
C ARG A 4 -66.23 -11.56 -34.31
N HIS A 5 -65.69 -12.24 -33.29
CA HIS A 5 -65.92 -13.65 -32.95
C HIS A 5 -65.12 -14.69 -33.76
N ALA A 6 -64.70 -15.83 -33.24
CA ALA A 6 -64.64 -16.43 -31.90
C ALA A 6 -63.91 -17.77 -32.10
N CYS A 7 -63.35 -18.34 -31.04
CA CYS A 7 -63.41 -19.75 -30.64
C CYS A 7 -62.32 -19.96 -29.57
N TYR A 8 -62.64 -20.02 -28.27
CA TYR A 8 -63.08 -21.26 -27.56
C TYR A 8 -62.16 -22.44 -27.86
N ALA A 9 -61.59 -23.20 -26.93
CA ALA A 9 -61.56 -23.28 -25.47
C ALA A 9 -60.36 -24.20 -25.15
N LEU A 10 -59.48 -23.88 -24.21
CA LEU A 10 -59.54 -24.29 -22.79
C LEU A 10 -59.62 -25.81 -22.56
N ALA A 11 -58.49 -26.40 -22.17
CA ALA A 11 -58.36 -27.53 -21.24
C ALA A 11 -56.95 -27.43 -20.61
N LEU A 12 -56.76 -26.96 -19.36
CA LEU A 12 -56.87 -27.68 -18.07
C LEU A 12 -56.13 -29.04 -18.09
N ALA A 13 -55.20 -29.38 -17.21
CA ALA A 13 -54.86 -28.92 -15.86
C ALA A 13 -53.38 -29.37 -15.59
N LEU A 14 -52.64 -28.85 -14.60
CA LEU A 14 -52.72 -29.31 -13.20
C LEU A 14 -51.83 -28.44 -12.29
N LEU A 15 -52.47 -27.85 -11.28
CA LEU A 15 -52.12 -27.78 -9.85
C LEU A 15 -50.69 -27.42 -9.41
N GLY A 16 -50.60 -26.36 -8.59
CA GLY A 16 -49.48 -26.14 -7.67
C GLY A 16 -49.46 -24.78 -6.96
N THR A 17 -50.38 -24.58 -6.02
CA THR A 17 -50.33 -23.67 -4.84
C THR A 17 -49.63 -22.30 -4.95
N ALA A 18 -50.43 -21.25 -4.78
CA ALA A 18 -49.98 -19.91 -4.43
C ALA A 18 -49.29 -19.90 -3.05
N GLY A 19 -47.99 -19.61 -3.06
CA GLY A 19 -47.26 -19.06 -1.92
C GLY A 19 -46.63 -17.75 -2.39
N TRP A 20 -47.06 -16.63 -1.80
CA TRP A 20 -46.37 -15.36 -1.97
C TRP A 20 -44.96 -15.52 -1.38
N MET A 21 -43.96 -15.79 -2.23
CA MET A 21 -42.57 -15.74 -1.83
C MET A 21 -42.08 -14.30 -1.93
N GLN A 22 -41.75 -13.76 -0.75
CA GLN A 22 -40.96 -12.55 -0.60
C GLN A 22 -39.70 -12.66 -1.47
N PRO A 23 -39.22 -11.57 -2.10
CA PRO A 23 -37.90 -11.60 -2.73
C PRO A 23 -36.90 -11.98 -1.63
N ALA A 24 -36.22 -13.11 -1.82
CA ALA A 24 -35.16 -13.53 -0.94
C ALA A 24 -34.16 -12.38 -0.83
N LEU A 25 -33.97 -11.89 0.39
CA LEU A 25 -32.90 -10.96 0.70
C LEU A 25 -31.60 -11.65 0.24
N ALA A 26 -30.93 -11.06 -0.74
CA ALA A 26 -29.59 -11.49 -1.12
C ALA A 26 -28.73 -11.47 0.15
N ALA A 27 -28.17 -12.63 0.51
CA ALA A 27 -27.22 -12.72 1.60
C ALA A 27 -26.07 -11.74 1.36
N PRO A 28 -25.56 -11.04 2.39
CA PRO A 28 -24.41 -10.16 2.24
C PRO A 28 -23.23 -10.96 1.65
N PRO A 29 -22.39 -10.35 0.80
CA PRO A 29 -21.25 -11.05 0.24
C PRO A 29 -20.38 -11.53 1.40
N TYR A 30 -20.13 -12.85 1.43
CA TYR A 30 -19.20 -13.46 2.35
C TYR A 30 -17.88 -12.66 2.29
N ASP A 31 -17.48 -12.10 3.43
CA ASP A 31 -16.21 -11.38 3.60
C ASP A 31 -15.08 -12.32 3.23
N CYS A 32 -14.63 -12.23 1.99
CA CYS A 32 -13.50 -13.00 1.58
C CYS A 32 -12.23 -12.31 2.06
N GLN A 33 -11.50 -12.95 2.97
CA GLN A 33 -10.28 -12.40 3.52
C GLN A 33 -9.10 -12.62 2.57
N ALA A 34 -8.37 -11.54 2.31
CA ALA A 34 -7.04 -11.61 1.72
C ALA A 34 -6.05 -12.07 2.80
N VAL A 35 -5.33 -13.16 2.55
CA VAL A 35 -4.39 -13.77 3.50
C VAL A 35 -2.96 -13.58 3.00
N THR A 36 -2.06 -13.20 3.90
CA THR A 36 -0.62 -13.17 3.60
C THR A 36 0.04 -14.41 4.20
N VAL A 37 0.70 -15.22 3.36
CA VAL A 37 1.44 -16.44 3.76
C VAL A 37 2.92 -16.27 3.42
N ARG A 38 3.82 -16.98 4.11
CA ARG A 38 5.22 -17.04 3.67
C ARG A 38 5.37 -18.09 2.59
N GLU A 39 6.36 -17.93 1.73
CA GLU A 39 6.69 -18.87 0.68
C GLU A 39 6.98 -20.25 1.28
N GLY A 40 6.20 -21.25 0.86
CA GLY A 40 6.24 -22.62 1.39
C GLY A 40 5.31 -22.89 2.58
N ASP A 41 4.54 -21.91 3.05
CA ASP A 41 3.49 -22.14 4.06
C ASP A 41 2.16 -22.56 3.38
N PRO A 42 1.35 -23.41 4.04
CA PRO A 42 0.09 -23.86 3.48
C PRO A 42 -0.92 -22.72 3.34
N ILE A 43 -1.54 -22.63 2.16
CA ILE A 43 -2.54 -21.62 1.83
C ILE A 43 -3.92 -22.10 2.30
N PRO A 44 -4.69 -21.28 3.06
CA PRO A 44 -6.06 -21.61 3.42
C PRO A 44 -6.95 -21.75 2.17
N PRO A 45 -7.78 -22.81 2.08
CA PRO A 45 -8.60 -23.09 0.90
C PRO A 45 -9.75 -22.09 0.69
N ASP A 46 -10.00 -21.23 1.68
CA ASP A 46 -11.03 -20.19 1.71
C ASP A 46 -10.48 -18.77 1.43
N ALA A 47 -9.20 -18.62 1.11
CA ALA A 47 -8.60 -17.34 0.74
C ALA A 47 -8.89 -16.96 -0.73
N CYS A 48 -9.54 -15.82 -0.98
CA CYS A 48 -9.73 -15.28 -2.35
C CYS A 48 -8.51 -14.55 -2.90
N ALA A 49 -7.63 -14.08 -2.02
CA ALA A 49 -6.42 -13.37 -2.41
C ALA A 49 -5.30 -13.78 -1.45
N VAL A 50 -4.18 -14.23 -2.03
CA VAL A 50 -3.05 -14.75 -1.28
C VAL A 50 -1.82 -13.94 -1.64
N ASN A 51 -1.26 -13.27 -0.65
CA ASN A 51 0.02 -12.58 -0.79
C ASN A 51 1.14 -13.48 -0.24
N ILE A 52 2.05 -13.94 -1.09
CA ILE A 52 3.13 -14.85 -0.69
C ILE A 52 4.41 -14.04 -0.47
N VAL A 53 4.91 -14.04 0.76
CA VAL A 53 6.14 -13.33 1.14
C VAL A 53 7.33 -14.29 1.04
N PRO A 54 8.41 -13.97 0.31
CA PRO A 54 9.59 -14.83 0.17
C PRO A 54 10.17 -15.26 1.52
N ARG A 55 10.53 -16.55 1.64
CA ARG A 55 10.99 -17.12 2.92
C ARG A 55 12.40 -16.65 3.30
N ASN A 56 13.19 -16.28 2.30
CA ASN A 56 14.56 -15.85 2.48
C ASN A 56 14.71 -14.43 1.91
N LEU A 57 14.62 -13.44 2.79
CA LEU A 57 15.17 -12.10 2.53
C LEU A 57 16.68 -12.22 2.70
N ASP A 58 17.35 -12.89 1.77
CA ASP A 58 18.79 -13.07 1.84
C ASP A 58 19.45 -11.71 1.56
N ALA A 59 19.71 -10.96 2.64
CA ALA A 59 20.40 -9.66 2.64
C ALA A 59 21.87 -9.75 2.18
N SER A 60 22.27 -10.90 1.64
CA SER A 60 23.61 -11.26 1.21
C SER A 60 23.89 -10.94 -0.28
N LEU A 61 22.91 -10.40 -1.01
CA LEU A 61 23.05 -9.86 -2.37
C LEU A 61 23.03 -8.32 -2.44
N ILE A 62 23.33 -7.62 -1.34
CA ILE A 62 23.45 -6.16 -1.36
C ILE A 62 24.84 -5.79 -1.89
N VAL A 63 24.93 -5.50 -3.18
CA VAL A 63 26.11 -4.85 -3.78
C VAL A 63 25.99 -3.34 -3.53
N PHE A 64 26.83 -2.80 -2.63
CA PHE A 64 26.87 -1.36 -2.34
C PHE A 64 27.80 -0.62 -3.30
N GLY A 65 27.25 0.25 -4.15
CA GLY A 65 27.97 1.22 -4.96
C GLY A 65 27.05 2.36 -5.43
N ASP A 66 27.54 3.61 -5.40
CA ASP A 66 27.04 4.91 -5.92
C ASP A 66 25.51 5.17 -6.07
N GLY A 67 24.67 4.45 -5.33
CA GLY A 67 23.21 4.59 -5.29
C GLY A 67 22.67 4.59 -3.85
N PRO A 68 21.34 4.65 -3.65
CA PRO A 68 20.73 4.69 -2.33
C PRO A 68 21.14 3.51 -1.44
N ALA A 69 21.40 3.77 -0.16
CA ALA A 69 21.78 2.75 0.82
C ALA A 69 20.52 2.23 1.54
N TRP A 70 19.69 1.48 0.80
CA TRP A 70 18.41 0.96 1.28
C TRP A 70 18.58 0.02 2.46
N THR A 71 17.99 0.40 3.58
CA THR A 71 17.95 -0.41 4.80
C THR A 71 16.49 -0.73 5.13
N PRO A 72 16.15 -1.99 5.45
CA PRO A 72 14.81 -2.34 5.87
C PRO A 72 14.41 -1.56 7.12
N LEU A 73 13.21 -0.97 7.13
CA LEU A 73 12.76 -0.18 8.27
C LEU A 73 12.33 -1.08 9.44
N ASP A 74 11.49 -2.07 9.17
CA ASP A 74 11.06 -3.10 10.11
C ASP A 74 10.63 -4.34 9.32
N PRO A 75 11.55 -5.28 9.02
CA PRO A 75 11.25 -6.44 8.17
C PRO A 75 10.08 -7.31 8.65
N GLN A 76 9.81 -7.31 9.96
CA GLN A 76 8.78 -8.16 10.55
C GLN A 76 7.41 -7.49 10.52
N ALA A 77 7.34 -6.18 10.81
CA ALA A 77 6.08 -5.45 10.86
C ALA A 77 5.71 -4.75 9.54
N MET A 78 6.69 -4.45 8.69
CA MET A 78 6.56 -3.65 7.46
C MET A 78 7.39 -4.25 6.32
N PRO A 79 7.03 -5.46 5.85
CA PRO A 79 7.74 -6.08 4.74
C PRO A 79 7.65 -5.17 3.49
N GLY A 80 8.79 -4.99 2.81
CA GLY A 80 8.86 -4.16 1.62
C GLY A 80 9.07 -2.66 1.88
N VAL A 81 9.20 -2.21 3.13
CA VAL A 81 9.46 -0.80 3.48
C VAL A 81 10.92 -0.59 3.87
N PHE A 82 11.56 0.37 3.19
CA PHE A 82 12.97 0.67 3.33
C PHE A 82 13.19 2.16 3.54
N TYR A 83 14.30 2.53 4.15
CA TYR A 83 14.77 3.90 4.19
C TYR A 83 16.19 3.98 3.63
N ASP A 84 16.51 5.07 2.96
CA ASP A 84 17.86 5.32 2.47
C ASP A 84 18.69 5.93 3.60
N SER A 85 19.55 5.10 4.20
CA SER A 85 20.44 5.52 5.28
C SER A 85 21.43 6.61 4.86
N ALA A 86 21.82 6.66 3.57
CA ALA A 86 22.71 7.68 3.02
C ALA A 86 22.00 9.02 2.79
N SER A 87 20.67 9.03 2.66
CA SER A 87 19.87 10.25 2.50
C SER A 87 19.60 11.01 3.79
N ILE A 88 19.97 10.45 4.96
CA ILE A 88 19.72 11.08 6.25
C ILE A 88 20.58 12.34 6.40
N ALA A 89 19.94 13.50 6.47
CA ALA A 89 20.65 14.77 6.57
C ALA A 89 19.90 15.77 7.47
N PRO A 90 20.60 16.60 8.27
CA PRO A 90 19.96 17.70 8.98
C PRO A 90 19.52 18.81 8.01
N ILE A 91 18.29 19.26 8.15
CA ILE A 91 17.75 20.45 7.46
C ILE A 91 17.86 21.68 8.38
N SER A 92 17.58 21.50 9.67
CA SER A 92 17.67 22.55 10.68
C SER A 92 18.01 21.96 12.04
N GLU A 93 18.74 22.71 12.86
CA GLU A 93 19.09 22.32 14.23
C GLU A 93 18.13 22.93 15.28
N ARG A 94 17.43 24.02 14.93
CA ARG A 94 16.50 24.73 15.82
C ARG A 94 15.32 25.29 15.01
N PRO A 95 14.17 24.60 14.95
CA PRO A 95 13.90 23.27 15.50
C PRO A 95 14.73 22.17 14.81
N VAL A 96 14.94 21.04 15.48
CA VAL A 96 15.63 19.89 14.87
C VAL A 96 14.74 19.30 13.79
N VAL A 97 15.16 19.40 12.53
CA VAL A 97 14.48 18.86 11.37
C VAL A 97 15.47 18.04 10.55
N MET A 98 15.07 16.82 10.22
CA MET A 98 15.89 15.88 9.44
C MET A 98 15.19 15.55 8.11
N ALA A 99 15.98 15.40 7.06
CA ALA A 99 15.59 14.79 5.80
C ALA A 99 15.88 13.30 5.85
N VAL A 100 15.02 12.49 5.21
CA VAL A 100 15.27 11.08 4.92
C VAL A 100 14.36 10.64 3.77
N THR A 101 14.82 9.71 2.94
CA THR A 101 13.99 9.10 1.90
C THR A 101 13.51 7.73 2.36
N VAL A 102 12.22 7.47 2.20
CA VAL A 102 11.61 6.14 2.41
C VAL A 102 11.18 5.60 1.07
N ALA A 103 11.22 4.27 0.92
CA ALA A 103 10.74 3.59 -0.25
C ALA A 103 9.94 2.34 0.06
N TRP A 104 9.07 1.98 -0.88
CA TRP A 104 8.27 0.76 -0.90
C TRP A 104 8.64 -0.03 -2.15
N PHE A 105 9.06 -1.26 -1.95
CA PHE A 105 9.41 -2.18 -3.03
C PHE A 105 8.33 -3.23 -3.16
N TYR A 106 7.69 -3.28 -4.32
CA TYR A 106 6.58 -4.18 -4.57
C TYR A 106 7.07 -5.48 -5.19
N ALA A 107 6.59 -6.61 -4.68
CA ALA A 107 6.91 -7.92 -5.26
C ALA A 107 6.33 -8.09 -6.67
N GLN A 108 5.22 -7.41 -6.97
CA GLN A 108 4.61 -7.34 -8.29
C GLN A 108 4.49 -5.88 -8.71
N PRO A 109 4.85 -5.54 -9.96
CA PRO A 109 4.67 -4.19 -10.47
C PRO A 109 3.20 -3.76 -10.39
N ARG A 110 2.99 -2.52 -9.97
CA ARG A 110 1.68 -1.86 -9.94
C ARG A 110 1.50 -1.05 -11.22
N VAL A 111 0.30 -0.52 -11.42
CA VAL A 111 -0.02 0.35 -12.57
C VAL A 111 -0.42 1.72 -12.04
N SER A 112 0.15 2.77 -12.61
CA SER A 112 -0.24 4.15 -12.32
C SER A 112 -1.64 4.41 -12.82
N GLU A 113 -2.50 4.95 -11.95
CA GLU A 113 -3.85 5.39 -12.34
C GLU A 113 -3.81 6.64 -13.23
N THR A 114 -2.73 7.43 -13.15
CA THR A 114 -2.57 8.68 -13.89
C THR A 114 -2.21 8.44 -15.35
N ASN A 115 -1.25 7.55 -15.62
CA ASN A 115 -0.66 7.38 -16.94
C ASN A 115 -0.70 5.94 -17.49
N GLY A 116 -1.21 4.98 -16.71
CA GLY A 116 -1.34 3.57 -17.12
C GLY A 116 -0.01 2.81 -17.22
N GLN A 117 1.12 3.43 -16.86
CA GLN A 117 2.42 2.77 -16.89
C GLN A 117 2.65 1.94 -15.63
N SER A 118 3.42 0.87 -15.78
CA SER A 118 3.77 0.00 -14.66
C SER A 118 4.96 0.53 -13.86
N TYR A 119 4.92 0.41 -12.54
CA TYR A 119 6.01 0.77 -11.63
C TYR A 119 6.28 -0.35 -10.61
N GLY A 120 7.56 -0.64 -10.35
CA GLY A 120 8.00 -1.68 -9.41
C GLY A 120 8.26 -1.17 -8.00
N SER A 121 8.46 0.15 -7.86
CA SER A 121 8.78 0.75 -6.56
C SER A 121 8.36 2.21 -6.46
N VAL A 122 8.24 2.68 -5.22
CA VAL A 122 7.87 4.05 -4.88
C VAL A 122 8.85 4.60 -3.86
N SER A 123 9.24 5.86 -3.98
CA SER A 123 9.98 6.57 -2.93
C SER A 123 9.33 7.91 -2.57
N GLN A 124 9.56 8.34 -1.33
CA GLN A 124 9.08 9.58 -0.78
C GLN A 124 10.21 10.28 -0.01
N PRO A 125 10.59 11.51 -0.40
CA PRO A 125 11.42 12.36 0.44
C PRO A 125 10.58 12.87 1.62
N ILE A 126 11.08 12.67 2.83
CA ILE A 126 10.40 13.01 4.07
C ILE A 126 11.20 14.04 4.84
N MET A 127 10.50 15.08 5.30
CA MET A 127 11.02 16.01 6.30
C MET A 127 10.41 15.63 7.66
N LEU A 128 11.25 15.18 8.59
CA LEU A 128 10.87 14.87 9.96
C LEU A 128 11.21 16.04 10.88
N ASN A 129 10.19 16.68 11.45
CA ASN A 129 10.39 17.64 12.52
C ASN A 129 10.57 16.88 13.85
N CYS A 130 11.83 16.65 14.20
CA CYS A 130 12.21 15.94 15.41
C CYS A 130 11.72 16.68 16.66
N SER A 131 11.69 18.01 16.67
CA SER A 131 11.19 18.79 17.81
C SER A 131 9.67 18.74 17.97
N ALA A 132 8.91 18.75 16.88
CA ALA A 132 7.45 18.84 16.91
C ALA A 132 6.74 17.48 16.82
N ASN A 133 7.46 16.38 16.60
CA ASN A 133 6.88 15.05 16.32
C ASN A 133 5.94 15.04 15.09
N THR A 134 6.29 15.82 14.07
CA THR A 134 5.53 15.89 12.82
C THR A 134 6.40 15.53 11.62
N TYR A 135 5.76 15.20 10.50
CA TYR A 135 6.43 14.95 9.24
C TYR A 135 5.71 15.63 8.08
N THR A 136 6.45 15.89 7.01
CA THR A 136 5.95 16.45 5.76
C THR A 136 6.49 15.62 4.61
N VAL A 137 5.62 15.32 3.65
CA VAL A 137 5.97 14.66 2.39
C VAL A 137 5.48 15.55 1.27
N THR A 138 6.37 15.94 0.36
CA THR A 138 6.04 16.87 -0.72
C THR A 138 5.64 16.15 -1.99
N GLU A 139 6.19 14.97 -2.23
CA GLU A 139 5.95 14.21 -3.45
C GLU A 139 6.11 12.71 -3.22
N THR A 140 5.50 11.93 -4.10
CA THR A 140 5.66 10.49 -4.23
C THR A 140 6.18 10.17 -5.62
N ARG A 141 7.35 9.55 -5.68
CA ARG A 141 8.07 9.23 -6.91
C ARG A 141 7.88 7.76 -7.23
N HIS A 142 7.40 7.44 -8.43
CA HIS A 142 7.16 6.09 -8.90
C HIS A 142 8.23 5.70 -9.91
N TYR A 143 8.82 4.52 -9.74
CA TYR A 143 9.94 4.06 -10.55
C TYR A 143 9.58 2.78 -11.29
N ALA A 144 9.98 2.69 -12.56
CA ALA A 144 9.73 1.52 -13.40
C ALA A 144 10.45 0.27 -12.86
N GLY A 145 11.65 0.45 -12.32
CA GLY A 145 12.45 -0.64 -11.74
C GLY A 145 12.10 -0.94 -10.29
N ASN A 146 12.72 -2.01 -9.79
CA ASN A 146 12.70 -2.33 -8.37
C ASN A 146 13.65 -1.38 -7.62
N ASP A 147 13.52 -1.33 -6.30
CA ASP A 147 14.47 -0.64 -5.42
C ASP A 147 14.68 0.87 -5.73
N ALA A 148 13.62 1.53 -6.21
CA ALA A 148 13.61 2.93 -6.68
C ALA A 148 14.64 3.21 -7.80
N THR A 149 14.87 2.22 -8.66
CA THR A 149 15.76 2.32 -9.83
C THR A 149 14.99 2.42 -11.15
N GLY A 150 15.70 2.77 -12.23
CA GLY A 150 15.11 2.90 -13.56
C GLY A 150 14.43 4.25 -13.79
N ALA A 151 13.64 4.34 -14.86
CA ALA A 151 12.98 5.58 -15.24
C ALA A 151 11.92 5.99 -14.21
N LEU A 152 11.84 7.30 -13.93
CA LEU A 152 10.76 7.88 -13.15
C LEU A 152 9.49 7.85 -14.00
N VAL A 153 8.52 7.05 -13.58
CA VAL A 153 7.21 6.86 -14.24
C VAL A 153 6.34 8.08 -13.99
N GLU A 154 6.30 8.54 -12.74
CA GLU A 154 5.59 9.76 -12.36
C GLU A 154 6.13 10.29 -11.03
N SER A 155 6.02 11.61 -10.84
CA SER A 155 6.12 12.23 -9.52
C SER A 155 4.82 12.94 -9.22
N ILE A 156 4.14 12.51 -8.17
CA ILE A 156 2.85 13.05 -7.75
C ILE A 156 3.09 13.91 -6.50
N PRO A 157 2.79 15.21 -6.54
CA PRO A 157 2.76 16.03 -5.34
C PRO A 157 1.76 15.44 -4.34
N VAL A 158 2.16 15.27 -3.08
CA VAL A 158 1.24 14.72 -2.08
C VAL A 158 0.35 15.84 -1.58
N ALA A 159 -0.91 15.83 -2.02
CA ALA A 159 -1.91 16.73 -1.46
C ALA A 159 -2.18 16.36 0.01
N GLY A 160 -1.68 17.17 0.95
CA GLY A 160 -2.17 17.17 2.33
C GLY A 160 -1.28 16.52 3.39
N ILE A 161 -0.08 16.02 3.07
CA ILE A 161 0.87 15.58 4.12
C ILE A 161 1.83 16.72 4.47
N HIS A 162 1.34 17.64 5.29
CA HIS A 162 2.12 18.74 5.83
C HIS A 162 1.98 18.78 7.35
N ASN A 163 3.11 18.74 8.05
CA ASN A 163 3.14 18.71 9.53
C ASN A 163 2.19 17.66 10.12
N ALA A 164 2.05 16.52 9.44
CA ALA A 164 1.21 15.42 9.90
C ALA A 164 1.81 14.80 11.17
N PRO A 165 0.98 14.37 12.14
CA PRO A 165 1.48 13.81 13.39
C PRO A 165 2.11 12.42 13.17
N VAL A 166 3.37 12.26 13.58
CA VAL A 166 4.11 10.99 13.46
C VAL A 166 3.42 9.84 14.20
N ALA A 167 2.72 10.13 15.30
CA ALA A 167 2.06 9.10 16.11
C ALA A 167 1.03 8.25 15.33
N ARG A 168 0.42 8.81 14.28
CA ARG A 168 -0.64 8.16 13.50
C ARG A 168 -0.12 7.30 12.35
N ASP A 169 1.14 7.49 11.96
CA ASP A 169 1.75 6.74 10.87
C ASP A 169 2.81 5.79 11.44
N PRO A 170 2.60 4.46 11.34
CA PRO A 170 3.52 3.50 11.92
C PRO A 170 4.90 3.53 11.25
N VAL A 171 4.97 3.80 9.93
CA VAL A 171 6.23 3.94 9.19
C VAL A 171 7.00 5.14 9.74
N GLN A 172 6.36 6.29 9.86
CA GLN A 172 7.03 7.50 10.35
C GLN A 172 7.46 7.37 11.81
N ARG A 173 6.68 6.67 12.63
CA ARG A 173 7.02 6.43 14.04
C ARG A 173 8.32 5.61 14.17
N LYS A 174 8.48 4.57 13.35
CA LYS A 174 9.71 3.78 13.31
C LYS A 174 10.86 4.56 12.71
N LEU A 175 10.63 5.25 11.60
CA LEU A 175 11.64 6.06 10.92
C LEU A 175 12.21 7.14 11.85
N ARG A 176 11.34 7.83 12.60
CA ARG A 176 11.76 8.81 13.60
C ARG A 176 12.73 8.23 14.62
N ALA A 177 12.49 7.00 15.11
CA ALA A 177 13.35 6.38 16.10
C ALA A 177 14.77 6.11 15.56
N MET A 178 14.91 5.95 14.25
CA MET A 178 16.19 5.73 13.57
C MET A 178 16.89 7.05 13.21
N VAL A 179 16.12 8.06 12.80
CA VAL A 179 16.63 9.30 12.18
C VAL A 179 16.82 10.42 13.19
N CYS A 180 15.89 10.58 14.13
CA CYS A 180 15.94 11.70 15.07
C CYS A 180 16.95 11.42 16.19
N PRO A 181 17.78 12.41 16.57
CA PRO A 181 18.67 12.27 17.70
C PRO A 181 17.87 12.10 19.00
N ALA A 182 18.45 11.35 19.94
CA ALA A 182 17.91 11.24 21.29
C ALA A 182 17.78 12.64 21.93
N PRO A 183 16.74 12.88 22.76
CA PRO A 183 16.53 14.18 23.39
C PRO A 183 17.79 14.61 24.16
N GLY A 184 18.33 15.79 23.81
CA GLY A 184 19.55 16.36 24.42
C GLY A 184 20.86 16.09 23.66
N LYS A 185 20.86 15.33 22.56
CA LYS A 185 22.03 15.19 21.68
C LYS A 185 21.85 16.04 20.42
N THR A 186 22.83 16.89 20.12
CA THR A 186 22.89 17.61 18.83
C THR A 186 23.31 16.66 17.71
N VAL A 187 22.81 16.92 16.50
CA VAL A 187 23.23 16.18 15.29
C VAL A 187 24.72 16.48 15.08
N ARG A 188 25.54 15.43 15.01
CA ARG A 188 26.99 15.59 14.80
C ARG A 188 27.20 15.98 13.33
N LYS A 189 27.80 17.16 13.14
CA LYS A 189 28.10 17.78 11.86
C LYS A 189 29.15 17.01 11.07
#